data_AF-A0A7V9PPQ5-F1
#
_entry.id   AF-A0A7V9PPQ5-F1
#
_cell.length_a   1.000
_cell.length_b   1.000
_cell.length_c   1.000
_cell.angle_alpha   90.00
_cell.angle_beta   90.00
_cell.angle_gamma   90.00
#
_symmetry.space_group_name_H-M   'P 1'
#
loop_
_entity.id
_entity.type
_entity.pdbx_description
1 polymer ?
#
loop_
_entity_poly.entity_id
_entity_poly.type
_entity_poly.pdbx_seq_one_letter_code
_entity_poly.pdbx_strand_id
1 'polypeptide(L)'
;MQPLDLERHRDLSGIVVLALRLLRDHLGVFTALALIFVAPVTLLVDGVWGGLLADFDASVPVVVQVVGGLIDTLVVVPLVTAAHVVAVCGLGRGEAPSVPRSLRGGLAAFPAVVLVVLLYVLAVALGLLLLFVPGVWLLVRWYFGTQAVMVDGRRGPDALRRSAELVAGHWWRTAGMVLMILVLGTLLGVMVGGPLALAAVVVESGALFVIAQILGLALAYSFAALVGTLLFFDLRARHDPTPTKDAAGALGPRGAHNHS
;
A
#
# COMPACT_ATOMS: atom_id res chain seq x y z
N MET A 1 12.81 19.13 9.33
CA MET A 1 11.53 19.06 8.58
C MET A 1 10.41 19.10 9.60
N GLN A 2 9.32 19.83 9.35
CA GLN A 2 8.15 19.75 10.24
C GLN A 2 7.57 18.32 10.16
N PRO A 3 7.18 17.71 11.29
CA PRO A 3 6.62 16.37 11.31
C PRO A 3 5.33 16.31 10.49
N LEU A 4 5.14 15.21 9.77
CA LEU A 4 3.92 15.00 9.00
C LEU A 4 2.74 14.73 9.95
N ASP A 5 1.76 15.61 9.99
CA ASP A 5 0.57 15.40 10.80
C ASP A 5 -0.32 14.31 10.16
N LEU A 6 -0.22 13.08 10.69
CA LEU A 6 -0.99 11.92 10.21
C LEU A 6 -2.45 11.92 10.72
N GLU A 7 -2.75 12.64 11.78
CA GLU A 7 -4.09 12.68 12.38
C GLU A 7 -4.99 13.75 11.76
N ARG A 8 -4.41 14.70 11.02
CA ARG A 8 -5.17 15.71 10.30
C ARG A 8 -6.09 15.12 9.23
N HIS A 9 -7.38 15.45 9.33
CA HIS A 9 -8.38 15.19 8.30
C HIS A 9 -8.01 15.82 6.97
N ARG A 10 -8.12 15.03 5.90
CA ARG A 10 -7.86 15.49 4.53
C ARG A 10 -9.02 15.12 3.62
N ASP A 11 -9.24 15.98 2.63
CA ASP A 11 -10.03 15.69 1.45
C ASP A 11 -9.29 14.69 0.54
N LEU A 12 -10.00 14.08 -0.40
CA LEU A 12 -9.42 13.03 -1.25
C LEU A 12 -8.26 13.55 -2.09
N SER A 13 -8.42 14.74 -2.68
CA SER A 13 -7.36 15.46 -3.39
C SER A 13 -6.18 15.76 -2.47
N GLY A 14 -6.40 16.18 -1.23
CA GLY A 14 -5.34 16.42 -0.25
C GLY A 14 -4.52 15.17 0.05
N ILE A 15 -5.15 13.99 0.13
CA ILE A 15 -4.45 12.71 0.32
C ILE A 15 -3.57 12.39 -0.89
N VAL A 16 -4.11 12.49 -2.10
CA VAL A 16 -3.36 12.17 -3.34
C VAL A 16 -2.22 13.16 -3.55
N VAL A 17 -2.48 14.45 -3.39
CA VAL A 17 -1.46 15.50 -3.52
C VAL A 17 -0.35 15.30 -2.48
N LEU A 18 -0.70 14.93 -1.25
CA LEU A 18 0.30 14.61 -0.23
C LEU A 18 1.11 13.37 -0.61
N ALA A 19 0.47 12.30 -1.08
CA ALA A 19 1.18 11.09 -1.53
C ALA A 19 2.16 11.40 -2.67
N LEU A 20 1.73 12.16 -3.68
CA LEU A 20 2.60 12.59 -4.79
C LEU A 20 3.74 13.50 -4.32
N ARG A 21 3.48 14.41 -3.37
CA ARG A 21 4.54 15.23 -2.76
C ARG A 21 5.56 14.36 -2.03
N LEU A 22 5.12 13.43 -1.19
CA LEU A 22 6.01 12.51 -0.48
C LEU A 22 6.83 11.65 -1.45
N LEU A 23 6.18 11.13 -2.48
CA LEU A 23 6.84 10.35 -3.53
C LEU A 23 7.88 11.19 -4.27
N ARG A 24 7.58 12.44 -4.62
CA ARG A 24 8.51 13.33 -5.31
C ARG A 24 9.67 13.75 -4.42
N ASP A 25 9.37 14.19 -3.20
CA ASP A 25 10.35 14.75 -2.26
C ASP A 25 11.29 13.65 -1.71
N HIS A 26 10.87 12.39 -1.75
CA HIS A 26 11.65 11.23 -1.31
C HIS A 26 11.67 10.07 -2.32
N LEU A 27 11.72 10.40 -3.61
CA LEU A 27 11.62 9.43 -4.72
C LEU A 27 12.61 8.27 -4.57
N GLY A 28 13.87 8.58 -4.26
CA GLY A 28 14.90 7.55 -4.10
C GLY A 28 14.56 6.54 -3.00
N VAL A 29 13.97 6.97 -1.88
CA VAL A 29 13.64 6.07 -0.77
C VAL A 29 12.41 5.22 -1.11
N PHE A 30 11.32 5.83 -1.54
CA PHE A 30 10.08 5.10 -1.80
C PHE A 30 10.21 4.14 -2.99
N THR A 31 10.85 4.59 -4.08
CA THR A 31 11.10 3.73 -5.24
C THR A 31 12.08 2.61 -4.89
N ALA A 32 13.11 2.85 -4.08
CA ALA A 32 14.00 1.78 -3.62
C ALA A 32 13.26 0.74 -2.78
N LEU A 33 12.35 1.16 -1.89
CA LEU A 33 11.54 0.23 -1.11
C LEU A 33 10.67 -0.67 -1.98
N ALA A 34 10.14 -0.16 -3.10
CA ALA A 34 9.40 -1.00 -4.04
C ALA A 34 10.33 -1.88 -4.88
N LEU A 35 11.40 -1.32 -5.46
CA LEU A 35 12.33 -2.04 -6.32
C LEU A 35 12.98 -3.25 -5.63
N ILE A 36 13.32 -3.14 -4.35
CA ILE A 36 13.95 -4.22 -3.58
C ILE A 36 13.09 -5.50 -3.57
N PHE A 37 11.76 -5.38 -3.63
CA PHE A 37 10.85 -6.53 -3.68
C PHE A 37 10.37 -6.85 -5.10
N VAL A 38 10.06 -5.82 -5.90
CA VAL A 38 9.51 -5.97 -7.25
C VAL A 38 10.55 -6.52 -8.22
N ALA A 39 11.76 -5.95 -8.23
CA ALA A 39 12.79 -6.28 -9.21
C ALA A 39 13.19 -7.77 -9.21
N PRO A 40 13.55 -8.40 -8.07
CA PRO A 40 13.97 -9.80 -8.08
C PRO A 40 12.83 -10.74 -8.48
N VAL A 41 11.58 -10.46 -8.08
CA VAL A 41 10.43 -11.30 -8.42
C VAL A 41 10.09 -11.19 -9.91
N THR A 42 9.97 -9.97 -10.43
CA THR A 42 9.67 -9.74 -11.86
C THR A 42 10.77 -10.30 -12.76
N LEU A 43 12.04 -10.10 -12.38
CA LEU A 43 13.18 -10.66 -13.12
C LEU A 43 13.16 -12.18 -13.14
N LEU A 44 12.85 -12.81 -12.01
CA LEU A 44 12.80 -14.26 -11.91
C LEU A 44 11.59 -14.85 -12.64
N VAL A 45 10.40 -14.29 -12.42
CA VAL A 45 9.13 -14.80 -12.94
C VAL A 45 9.01 -14.50 -14.42
N ASP A 46 9.08 -13.24 -14.83
CA ASP A 46 8.81 -12.86 -16.22
C ASP A 46 10.07 -13.00 -17.07
N GLY A 47 11.23 -12.62 -16.52
CA GLY A 47 12.50 -12.68 -17.22
C GLY A 47 13.04 -14.10 -17.42
N VAL A 48 13.30 -14.80 -16.32
CA VAL A 48 13.96 -16.12 -16.36
C VAL A 48 12.95 -17.24 -16.61
N TRP A 49 11.91 -17.35 -15.78
CA TRP A 49 10.98 -18.46 -15.83
C TRP A 49 9.96 -18.33 -16.98
N GLY A 50 9.51 -17.11 -17.24
CA GLY A 50 8.64 -16.76 -18.37
C GLY A 50 9.37 -16.72 -19.71
N GLY A 51 10.70 -16.70 -19.69
CA GLY A 51 11.55 -16.82 -20.88
C GLY A 51 11.87 -15.51 -21.59
N LEU A 52 11.34 -14.37 -21.14
CA LEU A 52 11.53 -13.08 -21.83
C LEU A 52 13.00 -12.65 -21.96
N LEU A 53 13.89 -13.09 -21.08
CA LEU A 53 15.33 -12.80 -21.24
C LEU A 53 15.99 -13.62 -22.34
N ALA A 54 15.45 -14.79 -22.67
CA ALA A 54 16.00 -15.70 -23.65
C ALA A 54 15.37 -15.50 -25.04
N ASP A 55 14.07 -15.26 -25.07
CA ASP A 55 13.28 -15.06 -26.29
C ASP A 55 12.18 -14.03 -26.00
N PHE A 56 12.20 -12.92 -26.74
CA PHE A 56 11.22 -11.84 -26.57
C PHE A 56 9.81 -12.30 -26.93
N ASP A 57 9.68 -13.23 -27.88
CA ASP A 57 8.39 -13.76 -28.34
C ASP A 57 7.94 -14.97 -27.51
N ALA A 58 8.65 -15.30 -26.42
CA ALA A 58 8.30 -16.39 -25.54
C ALA A 58 6.86 -16.24 -25.00
N SER A 59 6.01 -17.24 -25.29
CA SER A 59 4.70 -17.31 -24.67
C SER A 59 4.83 -17.70 -23.20
N VAL A 60 4.56 -16.76 -22.29
CA VAL A 60 4.63 -17.03 -20.85
C VAL A 60 3.58 -18.08 -20.44
N PRO A 61 3.97 -19.25 -19.93
CA PRO A 61 3.03 -20.30 -19.56
C PRO A 61 2.04 -19.84 -18.48
N VAL A 62 0.79 -20.30 -18.54
CA VAL A 62 -0.26 -19.94 -17.56
C VAL A 62 0.18 -20.24 -16.12
N VAL A 63 0.89 -21.34 -15.90
CA VAL A 63 1.42 -21.68 -14.56
C VAL A 63 2.38 -20.61 -14.03
N VAL A 64 3.22 -20.03 -14.89
CA VAL A 64 4.15 -18.96 -14.50
C VAL A 64 3.37 -17.70 -14.13
N GLN A 65 2.34 -17.34 -14.92
CA GLN A 65 1.48 -16.19 -14.62
C GLN A 65 0.73 -16.36 -13.29
N VAL A 66 0.16 -17.53 -13.04
CA VAL A 66 -0.58 -17.83 -11.81
C VAL A 66 0.34 -17.80 -10.60
N VAL A 67 1.49 -18.49 -10.66
CA VAL A 67 2.45 -18.53 -9.55
C VAL A 67 3.07 -17.15 -9.32
N GLY A 68 3.42 -16.43 -10.40
CA GLY A 68 3.90 -15.06 -10.36
C GLY A 68 2.93 -14.11 -9.68
N GLY A 69 1.65 -14.14 -10.09
CA GLY A 69 0.60 -13.34 -9.47
C GLY A 69 0.35 -13.69 -8.00
N LEU A 70 0.45 -14.96 -7.61
CA LEU A 70 0.37 -15.38 -6.21
C LEU A 70 1.56 -14.86 -5.39
N ILE A 71 2.79 -14.96 -5.91
CA ILE A 71 3.98 -14.40 -5.26
C ILE A 71 3.84 -12.89 -5.11
N ASP A 72 3.42 -12.20 -6.16
CA ASP A 72 3.24 -10.75 -6.14
C ASP A 72 2.20 -10.33 -5.09
N THR A 73 1.04 -10.99 -5.09
CA THR A 73 -0.08 -10.68 -4.19
C THR A 73 0.22 -11.05 -2.73
N LEU A 74 0.86 -12.19 -2.48
CA LEU A 74 1.10 -12.71 -1.11
C LEU A 74 2.42 -12.21 -0.51
N VAL A 75 3.39 -11.81 -1.33
CA VAL A 75 4.75 -11.47 -0.88
C VAL A 75 5.12 -10.04 -1.24
N VAL A 76 5.09 -9.67 -2.52
CA VAL A 76 5.61 -8.37 -2.99
C VAL A 76 4.74 -7.22 -2.48
N VAL A 77 3.46 -7.17 -2.86
CA VAL A 77 2.55 -6.08 -2.52
C VAL A 77 2.47 -5.83 -1.00
N PRO A 78 2.37 -6.86 -0.14
CA PRO A 78 2.30 -6.65 1.30
C PRO A 78 3.62 -6.17 1.91
N LEU A 79 4.78 -6.65 1.43
CA LEU A 79 6.09 -6.17 1.88
C LEU A 79 6.35 -4.72 1.47
N VAL A 80 6.01 -4.37 0.22
CA VAL A 80 6.08 -2.99 -0.27
C VAL A 80 5.20 -2.10 0.61
N THR A 81 3.94 -2.50 0.84
CA THR A 81 3.00 -1.75 1.69
C THR A 81 3.53 -1.60 3.12
N ALA A 82 3.97 -2.68 3.75
CA ALA A 82 4.48 -2.65 5.14
C ALA A 82 5.71 -1.75 5.28
N ALA A 83 6.66 -1.81 4.35
CA ALA A 83 7.83 -0.95 4.35
C ALA A 83 7.45 0.54 4.17
N HIS A 84 6.51 0.84 3.27
CA HIS A 84 6.01 2.20 3.07
C HIS A 84 5.28 2.73 4.32
N VAL A 85 4.50 1.90 5.01
CA VAL A 85 3.87 2.29 6.29
C VAL A 85 4.94 2.69 7.31
N VAL A 86 6.03 1.92 7.45
CA VAL A 86 7.12 2.26 8.40
C VAL A 86 7.77 3.59 8.04
N ALA A 87 8.01 3.85 6.75
CA ALA A 87 8.57 5.10 6.26
C ALA A 87 7.64 6.30 6.55
N VAL A 88 6.34 6.17 6.25
CA VAL A 88 5.32 7.20 6.51
C VAL A 88 5.19 7.48 8.01
N CYS A 89 5.18 6.45 8.85
CA CYS A 89 5.19 6.61 10.31
C CYS A 89 6.46 7.32 10.80
N GLY A 90 7.62 7.09 10.17
CA GLY A 90 8.86 7.83 10.44
C GLY A 90 8.75 9.32 10.13
N LEU A 91 8.23 9.65 8.95
CA LEU A 91 7.94 11.04 8.57
C LEU A 91 6.95 11.71 9.53
N GLY A 92 5.97 10.96 10.03
CA GLY A 92 5.04 11.41 11.06
C GLY A 92 5.71 11.78 12.40
N ARG A 93 6.82 11.11 12.72
CA ARG A 93 7.66 11.44 13.89
C ARG A 93 8.70 12.53 13.62
N GLY A 94 8.72 13.10 12.41
CA GLY A 94 9.74 14.07 11.98
C GLY A 94 11.10 13.44 11.69
N GLU A 95 11.18 12.11 11.58
CA GLU A 95 12.39 11.38 11.18
C GLU A 95 12.58 11.46 9.66
N ALA A 96 13.84 11.44 9.20
CA ALA A 96 14.13 11.28 7.78
C ALA A 96 13.76 9.86 7.30
N PRO A 97 13.22 9.69 6.09
CA PRO A 97 12.83 8.38 5.59
C PRO A 97 14.08 7.53 5.34
N SER A 98 14.05 6.27 5.80
CA SER A 98 15.20 5.38 5.83
C SER A 98 14.85 4.03 5.22
N VAL A 99 15.56 3.65 4.15
CA VAL A 99 15.37 2.34 3.49
C VAL A 99 15.64 1.19 4.47
N PRO A 100 16.79 1.10 5.18
CA PRO A 100 17.07 -0.03 6.07
C PRO A 100 16.08 -0.17 7.22
N ARG A 101 15.66 0.95 7.82
CA ARG A 101 14.68 0.94 8.92
C ARG A 101 13.32 0.42 8.43
N SER A 102 12.90 0.89 7.26
CA SER A 102 11.61 0.53 6.66
C SER A 102 11.58 -0.93 6.23
N LEU A 103 12.66 -1.44 5.65
CA LEU A 103 12.79 -2.86 5.31
C LEU A 103 12.76 -3.75 6.55
N ARG A 104 13.53 -3.42 7.60
CA ARG A 104 13.52 -4.19 8.85
C ARG A 104 12.15 -4.20 9.50
N GLY A 105 11.47 -3.06 9.55
CA GLY A 105 10.11 -2.95 10.09
C GLY A 105 9.09 -3.75 9.27
N GLY A 106 9.13 -3.63 7.94
CA GLY A 106 8.23 -4.37 7.05
C GLY A 106 8.44 -5.89 7.10
N LEU A 107 9.70 -6.34 7.06
CA LEU A 107 10.06 -7.75 7.15
C LEU A 107 9.71 -8.34 8.53
N ALA A 108 9.90 -7.60 9.62
CA ALA A 108 9.54 -8.08 10.95
C ALA A 108 8.03 -8.34 11.10
N ALA A 109 7.20 -7.56 10.41
CA ALA A 109 5.75 -7.74 10.40
C ALA A 109 5.25 -8.75 9.36
N PHE A 110 6.12 -9.20 8.45
CA PHE A 110 5.74 -10.03 7.31
C PHE A 110 4.90 -11.27 7.66
N PRO A 111 5.24 -12.09 8.69
CA PRO A 111 4.44 -13.26 9.03
C PRO A 111 3.00 -12.92 9.44
N ALA A 112 2.81 -11.80 10.14
CA ALA A 112 1.48 -11.34 10.52
C ALA A 112 0.71 -10.78 9.31
N VAL A 113 1.41 -10.02 8.46
CA VAL A 113 0.83 -9.43 7.25
C VAL A 113 0.42 -10.49 6.23
N VAL A 114 1.27 -11.49 5.96
CA VAL A 114 0.98 -12.54 4.98
C VAL A 114 -0.23 -13.38 5.38
N LEU A 115 -0.40 -13.65 6.68
CA LEU A 115 -1.60 -14.35 7.17
C LEU A 115 -2.87 -13.53 6.92
N VAL A 116 -2.82 -12.22 7.18
CA VAL A 116 -3.96 -11.31 6.94
C VAL A 116 -4.28 -11.24 5.44
N VAL A 117 -3.26 -11.12 4.60
CA VAL A 117 -3.42 -11.06 3.14
C VAL A 117 -3.92 -12.40 2.59
N LEU A 118 -3.47 -13.54 3.11
CA LEU A 118 -3.97 -14.85 2.73
C LEU A 118 -5.46 -15.01 3.05
N LEU A 119 -5.88 -14.63 4.26
CA LEU A 119 -7.29 -14.64 4.66
C LEU A 119 -8.13 -13.71 3.77
N TYR A 120 -7.60 -12.52 3.49
CA TYR A 120 -8.22 -11.54 2.59
C TYR A 120 -8.40 -12.10 1.18
N VAL A 121 -7.34 -12.61 0.55
CA VAL A 121 -7.39 -13.16 -0.82
C VAL A 121 -8.36 -14.33 -0.89
N LEU A 122 -8.31 -15.27 0.06
CA LEU A 122 -9.17 -16.45 0.05
C LEU A 122 -10.66 -16.05 0.14
N ALA A 123 -10.98 -15.13 1.05
CA ALA A 123 -12.37 -14.73 1.26
C ALA A 123 -12.88 -13.80 0.14
N VAL A 124 -12.04 -12.94 -0.46
CA VAL A 124 -12.40 -12.18 -1.66
C VAL A 124 -12.58 -13.10 -2.87
N ALA A 125 -11.68 -14.07 -3.08
CA ALA A 125 -11.78 -15.03 -4.17
C ALA A 125 -13.05 -15.88 -4.03
N LEU A 126 -13.35 -16.40 -2.83
CA LEU A 126 -14.59 -17.13 -2.57
C LEU A 126 -15.82 -16.24 -2.76
N GLY A 127 -15.76 -14.99 -2.30
CA GLY A 127 -16.80 -14.00 -2.50
C GLY A 127 -17.09 -13.81 -3.99
N LEU A 128 -16.08 -13.48 -4.79
CA LEU A 128 -16.19 -13.28 -6.23
C LEU A 128 -16.66 -14.53 -6.98
N LEU A 129 -16.23 -15.72 -6.55
CA LEU A 129 -16.62 -17.00 -7.14
C LEU A 129 -18.09 -17.33 -6.89
N LEU A 130 -18.58 -17.09 -5.67
CA LEU A 130 -19.98 -17.33 -5.32
C LEU A 130 -20.88 -16.28 -5.96
N LEU A 131 -20.54 -14.99 -5.83
CA LEU A 131 -21.31 -13.85 -6.31
C LEU A 131 -20.39 -12.61 -6.48
N PHE A 132 -20.42 -11.95 -7.64
CA PHE A 132 -19.55 -10.80 -7.91
C PHE A 132 -19.68 -9.66 -6.87
N VAL A 133 -20.90 -9.30 -6.48
CA VAL A 133 -21.19 -8.18 -5.56
C VAL A 133 -20.57 -8.36 -4.16
N PRO A 134 -20.77 -9.47 -3.43
CA PRO A 134 -20.13 -9.65 -2.12
C PRO A 134 -18.60 -9.75 -2.22
N GLY A 135 -18.05 -10.26 -3.31
CA GLY A 135 -16.60 -10.26 -3.53
C GLY A 135 -16.02 -8.84 -3.56
N VAL A 136 -16.64 -7.93 -4.33
CA VAL A 136 -16.24 -6.51 -4.37
C VAL A 136 -16.48 -5.83 -3.02
N TRP A 137 -17.57 -6.17 -2.32
CA TRP A 137 -17.85 -5.65 -0.99
C TRP A 137 -16.75 -5.98 0.02
N LEU A 138 -16.29 -7.24 0.04
CA LEU A 138 -15.18 -7.71 0.90
C LEU A 138 -13.85 -7.06 0.53
N LEU A 139 -13.56 -6.92 -0.77
CA LEU A 139 -12.35 -6.28 -1.29
C LEU A 139 -12.16 -4.89 -0.67
N VAL A 140 -13.19 -4.04 -0.77
CA VAL A 140 -13.15 -2.67 -0.24
C VAL A 140 -13.14 -2.67 1.29
N ARG A 141 -13.94 -3.54 1.91
CA ARG A 141 -14.08 -3.63 3.38
C ARG A 141 -12.79 -4.01 4.08
N TRP A 142 -11.94 -4.78 3.44
CA TRP A 142 -10.72 -5.32 4.05
C TRP A 142 -9.42 -4.77 3.46
N TYR A 143 -9.50 -3.83 2.51
CA TYR A 143 -8.36 -3.23 1.83
C TYR A 143 -7.21 -2.77 2.76
N PHE A 144 -7.54 -2.25 3.96
CA PHE A 144 -6.54 -1.77 4.92
C PHE A 144 -6.01 -2.81 5.93
N GLY A 145 -6.15 -4.11 5.63
CA GLY A 145 -5.70 -5.17 6.53
C GLY A 145 -4.22 -5.05 6.91
N THR A 146 -3.34 -4.79 5.93
CA THR A 146 -1.90 -4.61 6.18
C THR A 146 -1.62 -3.42 7.08
N GLN A 147 -2.30 -2.30 6.87
CA GLN A 147 -2.15 -1.07 7.66
C GLN A 147 -2.64 -1.29 9.10
N ALA A 148 -3.72 -2.05 9.30
CA ALA A 148 -4.19 -2.43 10.64
C ALA A 148 -3.17 -3.29 11.41
N VAL A 149 -2.41 -4.15 10.71
CA VAL A 149 -1.28 -4.88 11.32
C VAL A 149 -0.15 -3.93 11.70
N MET A 150 0.26 -3.10 10.75
CA MET A 150 1.46 -2.25 10.90
C MET A 150 1.28 -1.11 11.89
N VAL A 151 0.09 -0.52 11.95
CA VAL A 151 -0.19 0.69 12.71
C VAL A 151 -0.91 0.38 14.02
N ASP A 152 -1.94 -0.49 13.98
CA ASP A 152 -2.77 -0.79 15.15
C ASP A 152 -2.32 -2.09 15.87
N GLY A 153 -1.28 -2.76 15.37
CA GLY A 153 -0.72 -3.98 15.98
C GLY A 153 -1.66 -5.20 15.94
N ARG A 154 -2.74 -5.14 15.17
CA ARG A 154 -3.74 -6.22 15.05
C ARG A 154 -3.17 -7.39 14.24
N ARG A 155 -3.71 -8.60 14.42
CA ARG A 155 -3.23 -9.81 13.72
C ARG A 155 -4.38 -10.69 13.28
N GLY A 156 -4.14 -11.49 12.23
CA GLY A 156 -5.11 -12.46 11.72
C GLY A 156 -6.48 -11.82 11.43
N PRO A 157 -7.60 -12.47 11.82
CA PRO A 157 -8.94 -11.94 11.58
C PRO A 157 -9.20 -10.58 12.23
N ASP A 158 -8.54 -10.24 13.35
CA ASP A 158 -8.76 -8.97 14.04
C ASP A 158 -8.24 -7.77 13.25
N ALA A 159 -7.22 -7.96 12.40
CA ALA A 159 -6.77 -6.92 11.48
C ALA A 159 -7.83 -6.63 10.39
N LEU A 160 -8.49 -7.68 9.88
CA LEU A 160 -9.57 -7.54 8.91
C LEU A 160 -10.83 -6.92 9.54
N ARG A 161 -11.15 -7.29 10.80
CA ARG A 161 -12.22 -6.65 11.58
C ARG A 161 -11.96 -5.17 11.78
N ARG A 162 -10.73 -4.81 12.13
CA ARG A 162 -10.34 -3.40 12.30
C ARG A 162 -10.47 -2.61 10.99
N SER A 163 -10.01 -3.16 9.87
CA SER A 163 -10.21 -2.57 8.54
C SER A 163 -11.70 -2.35 8.24
N ALA A 164 -12.52 -3.36 8.56
CA ALA A 164 -13.96 -3.34 8.39
C ALA A 164 -14.70 -2.29 9.26
N GLU A 165 -14.22 -2.02 10.48
CA GLU A 165 -14.71 -0.95 11.36
C GLU A 165 -14.42 0.42 10.75
N LEU A 166 -13.17 0.65 10.32
CA LEU A 166 -12.75 1.93 9.74
C LEU A 166 -13.47 2.25 8.42
N VAL A 167 -13.80 1.23 7.62
CA VAL A 167 -14.53 1.40 6.36
C VAL A 167 -16.04 1.53 6.58
N ALA A 168 -16.56 1.15 7.76
CA ALA A 168 -17.98 1.26 8.06
C ALA A 168 -18.46 2.73 7.97
N GLY A 169 -19.63 2.93 7.37
CA GLY A 169 -20.16 4.27 7.09
C GLY A 169 -19.49 5.02 5.93
N HIS A 170 -18.36 4.54 5.41
CA HIS A 170 -17.58 5.23 4.38
C HIS A 170 -17.27 4.33 3.15
N TRP A 171 -17.98 3.21 2.99
CA TRP A 171 -17.67 2.19 1.98
C TRP A 171 -17.56 2.75 0.55
N TRP A 172 -18.51 3.58 0.10
CA TRP A 172 -18.47 4.18 -1.25
C TRP A 172 -17.29 5.14 -1.44
N ARG A 173 -16.93 5.90 -0.40
CA ARG A 173 -15.76 6.77 -0.41
C ARG A 173 -14.49 5.93 -0.52
N THR A 174 -14.39 4.84 0.24
CA THR A 174 -13.25 3.91 0.17
C THR A 174 -13.18 3.23 -1.18
N ALA A 175 -14.31 2.75 -1.73
CA ALA A 175 -14.36 2.10 -3.04
C ALA A 175 -13.86 3.05 -4.16
N GLY A 176 -14.34 4.29 -4.17
CA GLY A 176 -13.88 5.30 -5.12
C GLY A 176 -12.39 5.62 -4.97
N MET A 177 -11.86 5.62 -3.75
CA MET A 177 -10.43 5.81 -3.50
C MET A 177 -9.59 4.62 -3.96
N VAL A 178 -10.02 3.38 -3.68
CA VAL A 178 -9.32 2.17 -4.14
C VAL A 178 -9.31 2.12 -5.67
N LEU A 179 -10.41 2.47 -6.32
CA LEU A 179 -10.47 2.59 -7.77
C LEU A 179 -9.53 3.68 -8.29
N MET A 180 -9.49 4.84 -7.63
CA MET A 180 -8.55 5.92 -8.01
C MET A 180 -7.09 5.49 -7.82
N ILE A 181 -6.78 4.77 -6.74
CA ILE A 181 -5.44 4.20 -6.52
C ILE A 181 -5.07 3.27 -7.67
N LEU A 182 -5.98 2.40 -8.09
CA LEU A 182 -5.77 1.49 -9.21
C LEU A 182 -5.51 2.28 -10.50
N VAL A 183 -6.42 3.19 -10.87
CA VAL A 183 -6.33 3.94 -12.14
C VAL A 183 -5.07 4.84 -12.17
N LEU A 184 -4.84 5.64 -11.14
CA LEU A 184 -3.73 6.58 -11.11
C LEU A 184 -2.38 5.86 -10.88
N GLY A 185 -2.36 4.79 -10.09
CA GLY A 185 -1.19 3.93 -9.94
C GLY A 185 -0.78 3.29 -11.27
N THR A 186 -1.73 2.71 -12.00
CA THR A 186 -1.48 2.17 -13.34
C THR A 186 -1.02 3.26 -14.31
N LEU A 187 -1.65 4.44 -14.31
CA LEU A 187 -1.24 5.55 -15.16
C LEU A 187 0.21 5.98 -14.87
N LEU A 188 0.58 6.15 -13.60
CA LEU A 188 1.96 6.48 -13.22
C LEU A 188 2.94 5.40 -13.65
N GLY A 189 2.59 4.12 -13.45
CA GLY A 189 3.39 2.99 -13.91
C GLY A 189 3.60 3.00 -15.43
N VAL A 190 2.55 3.23 -16.21
CA VAL A 190 2.62 3.33 -17.68
C VAL A 190 3.40 4.57 -18.13
N MET A 191 3.33 5.69 -17.42
CA MET A 191 4.11 6.88 -17.77
C MET A 191 5.62 6.65 -17.68
N VAL A 192 6.06 5.78 -16.77
CA VAL A 192 7.48 5.45 -16.63
C VAL A 192 7.87 4.19 -17.41
N GLY A 193 7.12 3.10 -17.26
CA GLY A 193 7.41 1.84 -17.93
C GLY A 193 7.00 1.82 -19.40
N GLY A 194 5.91 2.49 -19.78
CA GLY A 194 5.33 2.44 -21.12
C GLY A 194 6.30 2.86 -22.25
N PRO A 195 7.01 3.99 -22.15
CA PRO A 195 8.00 4.37 -23.16
C PRO A 195 9.13 3.34 -23.31
N LEU A 196 9.60 2.76 -22.20
CA LEU A 196 10.64 1.73 -22.24
C LEU A 196 10.11 0.41 -22.81
N ALA A 197 8.87 0.04 -22.47
CA ALA A 197 8.21 -1.14 -23.01
C ALA A 197 7.99 -1.00 -24.52
N LEU A 198 7.59 0.20 -24.99
CA LEU A 198 7.48 0.50 -26.41
C LEU A 198 8.85 0.39 -27.10
N ALA A 199 9.90 0.97 -26.51
CA ALA A 199 11.25 0.83 -27.03
C ALA A 199 11.68 -0.63 -27.09
N ALA A 200 11.38 -1.42 -26.06
CA ALA A 200 11.67 -2.85 -25.99
C ALA A 200 11.02 -3.65 -27.12
N VAL A 201 9.77 -3.34 -27.47
CA VAL A 201 9.08 -3.94 -28.62
C VAL A 201 9.77 -3.59 -29.93
N VAL A 202 10.19 -2.33 -30.11
CA VAL A 202 10.86 -1.87 -31.35
C VAL A 202 12.21 -2.55 -31.56
N VAL A 203 12.95 -2.84 -30.49
CA VAL A 203 14.27 -3.48 -30.56
C VAL A 203 14.24 -4.97 -30.19
N GLU A 204 13.05 -5.55 -30.04
CA GLU A 204 12.82 -6.96 -29.68
C GLU A 204 13.65 -7.41 -28.46
N SER A 205 13.74 -6.55 -27.43
CA SER A 205 14.57 -6.78 -26.24
C SER A 205 13.71 -7.12 -25.02
N GLY A 206 13.62 -8.40 -24.67
CA GLY A 206 12.91 -8.79 -23.46
C GLY A 206 13.58 -8.34 -22.16
N ALA A 207 14.90 -8.15 -22.15
CA ALA A 207 15.58 -7.51 -21.02
C ALA A 207 15.10 -6.06 -20.79
N LEU A 208 14.97 -5.27 -21.86
CA LEU A 208 14.43 -3.91 -21.75
C LEU A 208 12.94 -3.92 -21.35
N PHE A 209 12.18 -4.91 -21.82
CA PHE A 209 10.77 -5.08 -21.45
C PHE A 209 10.60 -5.41 -19.96
N VAL A 210 11.42 -6.32 -19.42
CA VAL A 210 11.43 -6.65 -17.97
C VAL A 210 11.84 -5.44 -17.14
N ILE A 211 12.85 -4.68 -17.56
CA ILE A 211 13.23 -3.41 -16.89
C ILE A 211 12.07 -2.42 -16.88
N ALA A 212 11.36 -2.28 -18.02
CA ALA A 212 10.20 -1.43 -18.13
C ALA A 212 9.09 -1.81 -17.14
N GLN A 213 8.80 -3.11 -17.01
CA GLN A 213 7.83 -3.63 -16.04
C GLN A 213 8.26 -3.35 -14.60
N ILE A 214 9.51 -3.64 -14.26
CA ILE A 214 10.05 -3.42 -12.90
C ILE A 214 9.88 -1.95 -12.49
N LEU A 215 10.23 -1.01 -13.36
CA LEU A 215 10.12 0.42 -13.07
C LEU A 215 8.67 0.88 -12.97
N GLY A 216 7.80 0.41 -13.87
CA GLY A 216 6.38 0.72 -13.86
C GLY A 216 5.67 0.21 -12.60
N LEU A 217 5.89 -1.06 -12.25
CA LEU A 217 5.32 -1.70 -11.06
C LEU A 217 5.85 -1.06 -9.78
N ALA A 218 7.15 -0.79 -9.69
CA ALA A 218 7.73 -0.16 -8.51
C ALA A 218 7.07 1.20 -8.22
N LEU A 219 6.86 2.03 -9.24
CA LEU A 219 6.21 3.33 -9.08
C LEU A 219 4.73 3.19 -8.72
N ALA A 220 4.01 2.29 -9.41
CA ALA A 220 2.59 2.04 -9.14
C ALA A 220 2.37 1.55 -7.70
N TYR A 221 3.18 0.61 -7.22
CA TYR A 221 3.06 0.06 -5.87
C TYR A 221 3.48 1.06 -4.80
N SER A 222 4.52 1.86 -5.03
CA SER A 222 4.87 2.96 -4.13
C SER A 222 3.73 3.97 -3.99
N PHE A 223 3.13 4.37 -5.12
CA PHE A 223 1.99 5.28 -5.11
C PHE A 223 0.79 4.70 -4.35
N ALA A 224 0.42 3.45 -4.66
CA ALA A 224 -0.68 2.76 -4.01
C ALA A 224 -0.46 2.61 -2.50
N ALA A 225 0.74 2.24 -2.08
CA ALA A 225 1.10 2.10 -0.68
C ALA A 225 1.03 3.43 0.07
N LEU A 226 1.49 4.54 -0.54
CA LEU A 226 1.42 5.88 0.06
C LEU A 226 -0.02 6.35 0.23
N VAL A 227 -0.82 6.32 -0.84
CA VAL A 227 -2.22 6.76 -0.78
C VAL A 227 -3.02 5.86 0.16
N GLY A 228 -2.84 4.53 0.07
CA GLY A 228 -3.52 3.58 0.94
C GLY A 228 -3.16 3.77 2.42
N THR A 229 -1.91 4.11 2.74
CA THR A 229 -1.48 4.39 4.12
C THR A 229 -2.09 5.70 4.63
N LEU A 230 -2.05 6.77 3.83
CA LEU A 230 -2.62 8.06 4.23
C LEU A 230 -4.15 8.01 4.35
N LEU A 231 -4.82 7.25 3.49
CA LEU A 231 -6.26 7.03 3.57
C LEU A 231 -6.64 6.22 4.82
N PHE A 232 -5.83 5.22 5.19
CA PHE A 232 -6.01 4.51 6.45
C PHE A 232 -5.94 5.47 7.66
N PHE A 233 -4.96 6.37 7.69
CA PHE A 233 -4.85 7.37 8.75
C PHE A 233 -6.03 8.37 8.75
N ASP A 234 -6.53 8.81 7.58
CA ASP A 234 -7.72 9.68 7.50
C ASP A 234 -8.97 8.97 8.04
N LEU A 235 -9.19 7.70 7.70
CA LEU A 235 -10.32 6.92 8.22
C LEU A 235 -10.18 6.66 9.72
N ARG A 236 -8.97 6.35 10.19
CA ARG A 236 -8.69 6.16 11.62
C ARG A 236 -8.95 7.43 12.42
N ALA A 237 -8.50 8.59 11.96
CA ALA A 237 -8.75 9.86 12.63
C ALA A 237 -10.25 10.22 12.70
N ARG A 238 -11.06 9.79 11.71
CA ARG A 238 -12.52 9.97 11.71
C ARG A 238 -13.22 9.05 12.69
N HIS A 239 -12.73 7.82 12.83
CA HIS A 239 -13.34 6.82 13.69
C HIS A 239 -12.92 6.98 15.16
N ASP A 240 -11.65 7.32 15.40
CA ASP A 240 -11.04 7.46 16.73
C ASP A 240 -10.44 8.86 16.91
N PRO A 241 -11.27 9.91 17.08
CA PRO A 241 -10.76 11.27 17.21
C PRO A 241 -9.93 11.44 18.50
N THR A 242 -8.66 11.84 18.35
CA THR A 242 -7.81 12.19 19.48
C THR A 242 -8.39 13.44 20.17
N PRO A 243 -8.59 13.45 21.50
CA PRO A 243 -9.03 14.65 22.21
C PRO A 243 -8.08 15.81 21.95
N THR A 244 -8.60 16.93 21.44
CA THR A 244 -7.80 18.12 21.19
C THR A 244 -7.21 18.64 22.51
N LYS A 245 -5.97 19.13 22.50
CA LYS A 245 -5.32 19.71 23.71
C LYS A 245 -6.18 20.77 24.41
N ASP A 246 -7.02 21.48 23.65
CA ASP A 246 -7.96 22.48 24.17
C ASP A 246 -9.08 21.89 25.04
N ALA A 247 -9.54 20.66 24.73
CA ALA A 247 -10.53 19.95 25.54
C ALA A 247 -9.91 19.35 26.82
N ALA A 248 -8.64 18.95 26.77
CA ALA A 248 -7.91 18.45 27.94
C ALA A 248 -7.60 19.57 28.96
N GLY A 249 -7.39 20.80 28.51
CA GLY A 249 -7.22 21.98 29.38
C GLY A 249 -8.52 22.43 30.06
N ALA A 250 -9.68 22.20 29.44
CA ALA A 250 -10.99 22.56 29.99
C ALA A 250 -11.47 21.63 31.13
N LEU A 251 -10.84 20.47 31.30
CA LEU A 251 -11.14 19.49 32.35
C LEU A 251 -10.16 19.55 33.55
N GLY A 252 -9.33 20.60 33.65
CA GLY A 252 -8.51 20.87 34.83
C GLY A 252 -9.36 21.03 36.11
N PRO A 253 -8.80 20.73 37.30
CA PRO A 253 -9.58 20.45 38.51
C PRO A 253 -10.34 21.68 38.99
N ARG A 254 -11.62 21.78 38.63
CA ARG A 254 -12.58 22.67 39.29
C ARG A 254 -13.00 22.03 40.60
N GLY A 255 -12.41 22.49 41.70
CA GLY A 255 -12.97 22.27 43.03
C GLY A 255 -11.97 22.04 44.15
N ALA A 256 -11.28 23.10 44.57
CA ALA A 256 -10.68 23.16 45.90
C ALA A 256 -10.65 24.61 46.42
N HIS A 257 -11.82 25.26 46.46
CA HIS A 257 -12.05 26.41 47.33
C HIS A 257 -13.20 26.04 48.25
N ASN A 258 -12.86 25.43 49.38
CA ASN A 258 -13.74 25.39 50.53
C ASN A 258 -13.28 26.45 51.52
N HIS A 259 -14.25 27.22 51.98
CA HIS A 259 -14.12 28.36 52.87
C HIS A 259 -13.50 27.97 54.21
N SER A 260 -12.65 28.84 54.74
CA SER A 260 -12.42 29.06 56.18
C SER A 260 -11.92 30.50 56.37
#